data_AF-A0A6A5AH67-F1
#
_entry.id   AF-A0A6A5AH67-F1
#
_cell.length_a   1.000
_cell.length_b   1.000
_cell.length_c   1.000
_cell.angle_alpha   90.00
_cell.angle_beta   90.00
_cell.angle_gamma   90.00
#
_symmetry.space_group_name_H-M   'P 1'
#
loop_
_entity.id
_entity.type
_entity.pdbx_description
1 polymer ?
#
loop_
_entity_poly.entity_id
_entity_poly.type
_entity_poly.pdbx_seq_one_letter_code
_entity_poly.pdbx_strand_id
1 'polypeptide(L)'
;MGLDNFGTVKVAKDSSAVYKEECVLSFDSPFTPGGLYTNLSTFESFGDLHLADDIARTKQQVYLHYIYKVAIGVEGGFNDDEVEVTKTLTVVVFQGDEKLTFELTDPSLPAVIRESVESVLNHQGHHVSEQVKSWQEEIATSQYAFDLIQLPKEDCAPISGNPSTWVCGSDTCDKKENLWMNLSDG
;
A
#
# COMPACT_ATOMS: atom_id res chain seq x y z
N MET A 1 26.29 23.78 -4.95
CA MET A 1 26.70 22.82 -3.92
C MET A 1 26.41 21.44 -4.46
N GLY A 2 27.44 20.61 -4.62
CA GLY A 2 27.27 19.27 -5.20
C GLY A 2 26.71 18.30 -4.16
N LEU A 3 25.78 17.46 -4.59
CA LEU A 3 25.34 16.27 -3.85
C LEU A 3 26.42 15.20 -4.04
N ASP A 4 27.58 15.37 -3.39
CA ASP A 4 28.77 14.56 -3.72
C ASP A 4 29.00 13.41 -2.72
N ASN A 5 28.22 13.38 -1.62
CA ASN A 5 28.36 12.39 -0.57
C ASN A 5 27.03 12.20 0.18
N PHE A 6 26.10 11.45 -0.43
CA PHE A 6 24.75 11.22 0.09
C PHE A 6 24.51 9.77 0.53
N GLY A 7 25.58 9.00 0.72
CA GLY A 7 25.50 7.61 1.14
C GLY A 7 25.09 6.63 0.03
N THR A 8 24.67 5.43 0.43
CA THR A 8 24.25 4.38 -0.51
C THR A 8 22.80 4.61 -0.94
N VAL A 9 22.54 4.60 -2.25
CA VAL A 9 21.20 4.64 -2.84
C VAL A 9 21.02 3.40 -3.70
N LYS A 10 19.86 2.75 -3.61
CA LYS A 10 19.54 1.53 -4.34
C LYS A 10 18.31 1.74 -5.21
N VAL A 11 18.26 1.03 -6.33
CA VAL A 11 17.06 0.93 -7.16
C VAL A 11 16.28 -0.32 -6.72
N ALA A 12 15.00 -0.14 -6.38
CA ALA A 12 14.12 -1.23 -5.98
C ALA A 12 13.88 -2.17 -7.16
N LYS A 13 13.91 -3.47 -6.88
CA LYS A 13 13.57 -4.54 -7.83
C LYS A 13 12.21 -5.10 -7.45
N ASP A 14 11.56 -5.85 -8.34
CA ASP A 14 10.27 -6.49 -8.05
C ASP A 14 10.28 -7.39 -6.81
N SER A 15 11.44 -7.96 -6.46
CA SER A 15 11.63 -8.78 -5.26
C SER A 15 12.03 -7.99 -4.01
N SER A 16 12.12 -6.67 -4.09
CA SER A 16 12.49 -5.80 -2.95
C SER A 16 11.30 -5.62 -2.03
N ALA A 17 11.54 -5.68 -0.72
CA ALA A 17 10.54 -5.26 0.25
C ALA A 17 10.53 -3.74 0.34
N VAL A 18 9.47 -3.09 -0.16
CA VAL A 18 9.29 -1.63 -0.14
C VAL A 18 8.11 -1.26 0.74
N TYR A 19 8.38 -0.65 1.89
CA TYR A 19 7.38 -0.23 2.87
C TYR A 19 7.13 1.27 2.70
N LYS A 20 6.22 1.68 1.80
CA LYS A 20 6.01 3.10 1.43
C LYS A 20 4.69 3.71 1.90
N GLU A 21 3.89 2.96 2.65
CA GLU A 21 2.53 3.34 3.04
C GLU A 21 2.42 3.76 4.51
N GLU A 22 3.24 3.16 5.38
CA GLU A 22 3.26 3.40 6.82
C GLU A 22 4.68 3.28 7.37
N CYS A 23 4.92 3.92 8.51
CA CYS A 23 6.16 3.79 9.27
C CYS A 23 6.37 2.34 9.76
N VAL A 24 7.60 1.84 9.70
CA VAL A 24 7.90 0.47 10.16
C VAL A 24 7.93 0.34 11.70
N LEU A 25 7.81 1.45 12.44
CA LEU A 25 7.88 1.51 13.90
C LEU A 25 6.66 2.17 14.57
N SER A 26 5.77 2.80 13.81
CA SER A 26 4.59 3.53 14.29
C SER A 26 3.48 3.48 13.25
N PHE A 27 2.29 3.99 13.56
CA PHE A 27 1.19 4.13 12.61
C PHE A 27 1.28 5.43 11.78
N ASP A 28 2.45 6.05 11.72
CA ASP A 28 2.61 7.28 10.95
C ASP A 28 2.50 6.97 9.46
N SER A 29 1.73 7.78 8.74
CA SER A 29 1.48 7.64 7.31
C SER A 29 1.79 8.98 6.61
N PRO A 30 1.73 9.06 5.28
CA PRO A 30 1.84 10.35 4.57
C PRO A 30 0.83 11.40 5.04
N PHE A 31 -0.27 11.01 5.68
CA PHE A 31 -1.30 11.92 6.21
C PHE A 31 -0.98 12.46 7.62
N THR A 32 -0.04 11.84 8.32
CA THR A 32 0.35 12.28 9.67
C THR A 32 1.16 13.59 9.59
N PRO A 33 1.05 14.50 10.59
CA PRO A 33 1.94 15.65 10.69
C PRO A 33 3.41 15.24 10.60
N GLY A 34 4.18 15.91 9.74
CA GLY A 34 5.57 15.54 9.44
C GLY A 34 5.74 14.56 8.28
N GLY A 35 4.67 13.89 7.85
CA GLY A 35 4.67 12.98 6.71
C GLY A 35 5.44 11.68 6.97
N LEU A 36 5.81 11.02 5.88
CA LEU A 36 6.49 9.72 5.89
C LEU A 36 7.77 9.77 5.05
N TYR A 37 8.88 9.22 5.55
CA TYR A 37 10.18 9.25 4.88
C TYR A 37 10.65 7.85 4.52
N THR A 38 10.73 7.52 3.23
CA THR A 38 11.28 6.23 2.75
C THR A 38 12.78 6.32 2.55
N ASN A 39 13.53 5.49 3.26
CA ASN A 39 14.98 5.37 3.12
C ASN A 39 15.34 4.76 1.75
N LEU A 40 16.10 5.49 0.91
CA LEU A 40 16.44 5.03 -0.45
C LEU A 40 17.54 3.94 -0.52
N SER A 41 17.93 3.37 0.62
CA SER A 41 18.87 2.23 0.71
C SER A 41 18.23 0.96 1.29
N THR A 42 17.27 1.10 2.20
CA THR A 42 16.59 -0.04 2.84
C THR A 42 15.15 -0.21 2.35
N PHE A 43 14.55 0.84 1.78
CA PHE A 43 13.14 0.92 1.39
C PHE A 43 12.15 0.76 2.55
N GLU A 44 12.62 0.95 3.77
CA GLU A 44 11.80 1.10 4.97
C GLU A 44 11.36 2.57 5.09
N SER A 45 10.14 2.80 5.57
CA SER A 45 9.67 4.17 5.85
C SER A 45 9.58 4.46 7.33
N PHE A 46 9.80 5.73 7.67
CA PHE A 46 9.82 6.22 9.04
C PHE A 46 9.01 7.51 9.15
N GLY A 47 8.22 7.63 10.22
CA GLY A 47 7.66 8.91 10.63
C GLY A 47 8.74 9.82 11.21
N ASP A 48 8.44 11.10 11.36
CA ASP A 48 9.40 12.15 11.76
C ASP A 48 10.12 11.82 13.09
N LEU A 49 9.39 11.23 14.06
CA LEU A 49 9.94 10.85 15.37
C LEU A 49 10.98 9.72 15.31
N HIS A 50 10.94 8.88 14.27
CA HIS A 50 11.81 7.71 14.14
C HIS A 50 12.89 7.89 13.07
N LEU A 51 12.84 8.97 12.29
CA LEU A 51 13.78 9.25 11.21
C LEU A 51 15.22 9.38 11.72
N ALA A 52 15.41 10.05 12.86
CA ALA A 52 16.74 10.24 13.45
C ALA A 52 17.39 8.90 13.85
N ASP A 53 16.60 7.96 14.37
CA ASP A 53 17.09 6.61 14.72
C ASP A 53 17.53 5.85 13.48
N ASP A 54 16.79 5.96 12.37
CA ASP A 54 17.16 5.34 11.10
C ASP A 54 18.44 5.93 10.51
N ILE A 55 18.58 7.26 10.49
CA ILE A 55 19.81 7.95 10.07
C ILE A 55 21.00 7.47 10.92
N ALA A 56 20.83 7.41 12.24
CA ALA A 56 21.89 6.99 13.16
C ALA A 56 22.31 5.53 12.91
N ARG A 57 21.36 4.64 12.64
CA ARG A 57 21.55 3.20 12.41
C ARG A 57 22.17 2.91 11.05
N THR A 58 21.61 3.46 9.98
CA THR A 58 21.97 3.10 8.59
C THR A 58 23.01 4.03 7.98
N LYS A 59 23.21 5.20 8.56
CA LYS A 59 23.98 6.32 7.98
C LYS A 59 23.40 6.82 6.65
N GLN A 60 22.15 6.50 6.36
CA GLN A 60 21.46 7.04 5.18
C GLN A 60 21.22 8.54 5.37
N GLN A 61 21.39 9.27 4.28
CA GLN A 61 21.15 10.70 4.18
C GLN A 61 20.06 11.06 3.18
N VAL A 62 19.66 10.16 2.27
CA VAL A 62 18.64 10.43 1.25
C VAL A 62 17.35 9.67 1.53
N TYR A 63 16.25 10.41 1.55
CA TYR A 63 14.91 9.91 1.77
C TYR A 63 13.94 10.47 0.73
N LEU A 64 12.97 9.67 0.33
CA LEU A 64 11.79 10.15 -0.37
C LEU A 64 10.73 10.51 0.67
N HIS A 65 10.27 11.76 0.67
CA HIS A 65 9.34 12.30 1.66
C HIS A 65 7.94 12.46 1.08
N TYR A 66 6.94 11.94 1.79
CA TYR A 66 5.54 11.93 1.41
C TYR A 66 4.75 12.80 2.39
N ILE A 67 4.05 13.82 1.89
CA ILE A 67 3.10 14.62 2.67
C ILE A 67 1.79 14.69 1.90
N TYR A 68 0.73 14.12 2.48
CA TYR A 68 -0.61 14.15 1.92
C TYR A 68 -1.51 15.04 2.78
N LYS A 69 -2.28 15.91 2.12
CA LYS A 69 -3.22 16.81 2.78
C LYS A 69 -4.60 16.56 2.23
N VAL A 70 -5.54 16.37 3.13
CA VAL A 70 -6.96 16.29 2.80
C VAL A 70 -7.52 17.71 2.79
N ALA A 71 -8.08 18.14 1.67
CA ALA A 71 -8.89 19.35 1.62
C ALA A 71 -10.31 18.99 2.09
N ILE A 72 -10.66 19.39 3.32
CA ILE A 72 -12.05 19.32 3.81
C ILE A 72 -12.72 20.65 3.47
N GLY A 73 -13.85 20.58 2.76
CA GLY A 73 -14.55 21.71 2.17
C GLY A 73 -14.93 22.85 3.13
N VAL A 74 -14.75 24.05 2.59
CA VAL A 74 -15.33 25.38 2.92
C VAL A 74 -16.77 25.38 3.44
N GLU A 75 -17.17 26.47 4.14
CA GLU A 75 -18.51 26.73 4.69
C GLU A 75 -19.65 26.38 3.72
N GLY A 76 -20.25 25.20 3.88
CA GLY A 76 -21.34 24.79 2.98
C GLY A 76 -21.75 23.32 2.96
N GLY A 77 -21.51 22.53 4.01
CA GLY A 77 -22.12 21.19 4.18
C GLY A 77 -21.50 20.05 3.37
N PHE A 78 -21.53 18.86 3.95
CA PHE A 78 -21.09 17.59 3.35
C PHE A 78 -22.04 17.19 2.22
N ASN A 79 -21.71 17.55 0.98
CA ASN A 79 -22.31 17.00 -0.24
C ASN A 79 -21.27 17.03 -1.37
N ASP A 80 -20.44 15.98 -1.40
CA ASP A 80 -20.03 15.17 -2.55
C ASP A 80 -18.87 14.28 -2.08
N ASP A 81 -18.98 12.96 -2.33
CA ASP A 81 -18.14 11.89 -1.78
C ASP A 81 -16.66 11.89 -2.23
N GLU A 82 -16.18 12.96 -2.87
CA GLU A 82 -14.82 13.08 -3.36
C GLU A 82 -13.96 13.98 -2.47
N VAL A 83 -13.25 13.34 -1.55
CA VAL A 83 -12.23 14.00 -0.75
C VAL A 83 -11.02 14.32 -1.64
N GLU A 84 -10.79 15.60 -1.93
CA GLU A 84 -9.61 16.03 -2.68
C GLU A 84 -8.34 15.87 -1.80
N VAL A 85 -7.46 14.97 -2.21
CA VAL A 85 -6.17 14.74 -1.53
C VAL A 85 -5.05 15.37 -2.35
N THR A 86 -4.43 16.42 -1.80
CA THR A 86 -3.19 16.99 -2.35
C THR A 86 -2.00 16.14 -1.90
N LYS A 87 -1.22 15.62 -2.86
CA LYS A 87 -0.01 14.82 -2.60
C LYS A 87 1.24 15.64 -2.92
N THR A 88 2.13 15.77 -1.96
CA THR A 88 3.45 16.39 -2.13
C THR A 88 4.52 15.34 -1.91
N LEU A 89 5.42 15.20 -2.88
CA LEU A 89 6.53 14.26 -2.88
C LEU A 89 7.83 15.02 -3.13
N THR A 90 8.80 14.86 -2.25
CA THR A 90 10.10 15.54 -2.37
C THR A 90 11.23 14.60 -2.01
N VAL A 91 12.43 14.87 -2.54
CA VAL A 91 13.65 14.22 -2.07
C VAL A 91 14.23 15.07 -0.94
N VAL A 92 14.50 14.43 0.19
CA VAL A 92 15.17 15.05 1.33
C VAL A 92 16.58 14.49 1.44
N VAL A 93 17.56 15.40 1.55
CA VAL A 93 18.97 15.05 1.78
C VAL A 93 19.47 15.71 3.05
N PHE A 94 19.98 14.91 3.98
CA PHE A 94 20.57 15.37 5.23
C PHE A 94 22.10 15.53 5.08
N GLN A 95 22.60 16.74 5.34
CA GLN A 95 24.03 17.05 5.38
C GLN A 95 24.42 17.60 6.75
N GLY A 96 24.83 16.71 7.65
CA GLY A 96 24.98 17.07 9.06
C GLY A 96 23.62 17.42 9.66
N ASP A 97 23.50 18.62 10.21
CA ASP A 97 22.25 19.14 10.79
C ASP A 97 21.34 19.83 9.75
N GLU A 98 21.81 20.02 8.51
CA GLU A 98 21.03 20.65 7.45
C GLU A 98 20.13 19.65 6.74
N LYS A 99 18.86 20.01 6.59
CA LYS A 99 17.85 19.29 5.79
C LYS A 99 17.63 20.04 4.48
N LEU A 100 18.11 19.49 3.38
CA LEU A 100 17.90 20.01 2.04
C LEU A 100 16.72 19.28 1.40
N THR A 101 15.82 20.03 0.75
CA THR A 101 14.63 19.49 0.09
C THR A 101 14.66 19.84 -1.39
N PHE A 102 14.41 18.85 -2.23
CA PHE A 102 14.42 18.96 -3.68
C PHE A 102 13.11 18.44 -4.26
N GLU A 103 12.60 19.14 -5.27
CA GLU A 103 11.50 18.63 -6.10
C GLU A 103 11.97 17.40 -6.90
N LEU A 104 11.08 16.46 -7.18
CA LEU A 104 11.46 15.23 -7.91
C LEU A 104 12.02 15.51 -9.32
N THR A 105 11.62 16.64 -9.92
CA THR A 105 12.04 17.09 -11.25
C THR A 105 13.30 17.96 -11.22
N ASP A 106 13.89 18.20 -10.05
CA ASP A 106 15.06 19.06 -9.92
C ASP A 106 16.26 18.47 -10.68
N PRO A 107 16.83 19.20 -11.66
CA PRO A 107 17.94 18.70 -12.49
C PRO A 107 19.25 18.55 -11.70
N SER A 108 19.36 19.13 -10.51
CA SER A 108 20.52 18.95 -9.64
C SER A 108 20.55 17.59 -8.95
N LEU A 109 19.44 16.83 -8.95
CA LEU A 109 19.39 15.49 -8.39
C LEU A 109 20.22 14.49 -9.22
N PRO A 110 21.18 13.79 -8.58
CA PRO A 110 21.90 12.68 -9.18
C PRO A 110 20.96 11.64 -9.83
N ALA A 111 21.38 11.12 -10.99
CA ALA A 111 20.57 10.13 -11.74
C ALA A 111 20.17 8.92 -10.88
N VAL A 112 21.09 8.41 -10.05
CA VAL A 112 20.84 7.28 -9.14
C VAL A 112 19.71 7.55 -8.14
N ILE A 113 19.57 8.78 -7.65
CA ILE A 113 18.48 9.17 -6.74
C ILE A 113 17.16 9.21 -7.51
N ARG A 114 17.16 9.80 -8.72
CA ARG A 114 15.96 9.86 -9.56
C ARG A 114 15.46 8.45 -9.94
N GLU A 115 16.35 7.56 -10.35
CA GLU A 115 16.04 6.16 -10.66
C GLU A 115 15.52 5.40 -9.42
N SER A 116 16.13 5.63 -8.25
CA SER A 116 15.68 5.04 -6.99
C SER A 116 14.27 5.50 -6.62
N VAL A 117 14.01 6.81 -6.64
CA VAL A 117 12.70 7.40 -6.38
C VAL A 117 11.65 6.81 -7.32
N GLU A 118 11.94 6.78 -8.63
CA GLU A 118 11.02 6.22 -9.63
C GLU A 118 10.71 4.74 -9.34
N SER A 119 11.72 3.95 -8.97
CA SER A 119 11.53 2.55 -8.62
C SER A 119 10.66 2.35 -7.37
N VAL A 120 10.80 3.21 -6.35
CA VAL A 120 9.99 3.15 -5.12
C VAL A 120 8.54 3.58 -5.41
N LEU A 121 8.34 4.65 -6.17
CA LEU A 121 7.02 5.15 -6.53
C LEU A 121 6.23 4.13 -7.34
N ASN A 122 6.88 3.43 -8.27
CA ASN A 122 6.25 2.43 -9.13
C ASN A 122 6.19 1.02 -8.52
N HIS A 123 6.85 0.78 -7.38
CA HIS A 123 6.80 -0.51 -6.71
C HIS A 123 5.37 -0.84 -6.21
N GLN A 124 4.99 -2.12 -6.22
CA GLN A 124 3.70 -2.60 -5.67
C GLN A 124 3.62 -2.54 -4.13
N GLY A 125 4.67 -2.06 -3.46
CA GLY A 125 4.80 -2.12 -1.99
C GLY A 125 5.01 -3.54 -1.44
N HIS A 126 5.17 -3.63 -0.11
CA HIS A 126 5.30 -4.89 0.65
C HIS A 126 4.08 -5.14 1.55
N HIS A 127 2.91 -4.58 1.20
CA HIS A 127 1.67 -5.01 1.86
C HIS A 127 1.35 -6.45 1.45
N VAL A 128 0.77 -7.24 2.36
CA VAL A 128 0.16 -8.54 2.04
C VAL A 128 -0.82 -8.29 0.91
N SER A 129 -0.45 -8.67 -0.31
CA SER A 129 -1.23 -8.44 -1.51
C SER A 129 -2.40 -9.43 -1.57
N GLU A 130 -3.33 -9.32 -0.63
CA GLU A 130 -4.70 -9.81 -0.78
C GLU A 130 -5.62 -8.60 -0.86
N GLN A 131 -5.61 -7.93 -2.01
CA GLN A 131 -6.75 -7.11 -2.41
C GLN A 131 -6.77 -6.91 -3.93
N VAL A 132 -7.46 -7.87 -4.55
CA VAL A 132 -8.46 -7.71 -5.62
C VAL A 132 -8.19 -6.56 -6.60
N LYS A 133 -7.73 -6.90 -7.81
CA LYS A 133 -7.97 -6.09 -9.00
C LYS A 133 -9.49 -6.00 -9.20
N SER A 134 -10.12 -4.97 -8.64
CA SER A 134 -11.51 -4.65 -8.92
C SER A 134 -11.57 -4.08 -10.34
N TRP A 135 -11.71 -4.97 -11.31
CA TRP A 135 -12.26 -4.53 -12.59
C TRP A 135 -13.68 -4.05 -12.31
N GLN A 136 -13.91 -2.75 -12.50
CA GLN A 136 -15.23 -2.13 -12.42
C GLN A 136 -16.03 -2.55 -13.66
N GLU A 137 -16.41 -3.83 -13.72
CA GLU A 137 -17.53 -4.22 -14.56
C GLU A 137 -18.82 -3.78 -13.84
N GLU A 138 -19.74 -3.16 -14.57
CA GLU A 138 -21.09 -2.93 -14.04
C GLU A 138 -21.64 -4.28 -13.56
N ILE A 139 -22.02 -4.36 -12.29
CA ILE A 139 -22.50 -5.60 -11.67
C ILE A 139 -23.82 -5.98 -12.36
N ALA A 140 -23.72 -6.84 -13.37
CA ALA A 140 -24.88 -7.42 -14.02
C ALA A 140 -25.51 -8.45 -13.07
N THR A 141 -26.81 -8.33 -12.85
CA THR A 141 -27.55 -9.35 -12.10
C THR A 141 -27.49 -10.68 -12.85
N SER A 142 -27.16 -11.77 -12.15
CA SER A 142 -27.18 -13.11 -12.74
C SER A 142 -28.54 -13.42 -13.34
N GLN A 143 -28.57 -14.02 -14.53
CA GLN A 143 -29.82 -14.48 -15.17
C GLN A 143 -30.61 -15.48 -14.30
N TYR A 144 -29.96 -16.12 -13.32
CA TYR A 144 -30.58 -17.07 -12.40
C TYR A 144 -30.98 -16.45 -11.06
N ALA A 145 -30.69 -15.16 -10.80
CA ALA A 145 -30.82 -14.58 -9.46
C ALA A 145 -32.24 -14.67 -8.86
N PHE A 146 -33.27 -14.60 -9.70
CA PHE A 146 -34.67 -14.61 -9.25
C PHE A 146 -35.33 -15.99 -9.33
N ASP A 147 -34.82 -16.87 -10.19
CA ASP A 147 -35.43 -18.17 -10.50
C ASP A 147 -34.52 -19.35 -10.11
N LEU A 148 -33.51 -19.11 -9.27
CA LEU A 148 -32.59 -20.16 -8.83
C LEU A 148 -33.36 -21.18 -7.98
N ILE A 149 -33.39 -22.42 -8.46
CA ILE A 149 -34.02 -23.52 -7.74
C ILE A 149 -33.10 -23.95 -6.60
N GLN A 150 -33.63 -23.95 -5.37
CA GLN A 150 -33.00 -24.55 -4.21
C GLN A 150 -33.58 -25.95 -3.99
N LEU A 151 -32.70 -26.95 -3.88
CA LEU A 151 -33.11 -28.34 -3.67
C LEU A 151 -33.67 -28.53 -2.25
N PRO A 152 -34.57 -29.50 -2.05
CA PRO A 152 -34.97 -29.92 -0.72
C PRO A 152 -33.77 -30.35 0.12
N LYS A 153 -33.82 -30.13 1.43
CA LYS A 153 -32.69 -30.36 2.34
C LYS A 153 -32.19 -31.81 2.32
N GLU A 154 -33.09 -32.75 2.10
CA GLU A 154 -32.81 -34.18 1.98
C GLU A 154 -31.92 -34.55 0.78
N ASP A 155 -31.88 -33.70 -0.25
CA ASP A 155 -31.07 -33.88 -1.45
C ASP A 155 -29.73 -33.10 -1.37
N CYS A 156 -29.51 -32.33 -0.30
CA CYS A 156 -28.34 -31.48 -0.10
C CYS A 156 -27.31 -32.09 0.86
N ALA A 157 -26.03 -31.78 0.65
CA ALA A 157 -25.00 -32.12 1.61
C ALA A 157 -25.13 -31.25 2.89
N PRO A 158 -24.96 -31.82 4.09
CA PRO A 158 -25.02 -31.04 5.32
C PRO A 158 -23.78 -30.16 5.47
N ILE A 159 -23.96 -28.85 5.34
CA ILE A 159 -22.92 -27.87 5.64
C ILE A 159 -22.91 -27.53 7.13
N SER A 160 -21.74 -27.54 7.74
CA SER A 160 -21.55 -27.07 9.11
C SER A 160 -21.81 -25.56 9.20
N GLY A 161 -22.57 -25.12 10.20
CA GLY A 161 -22.74 -23.69 10.50
C GLY A 161 -21.48 -23.01 11.05
N ASN A 162 -20.39 -23.76 11.29
CA ASN A 162 -19.10 -23.22 11.70
C ASN A 162 -18.14 -23.13 10.50
N PRO A 163 -17.84 -21.93 9.99
CA PRO A 163 -16.98 -21.75 8.81
C PRO A 163 -15.57 -22.33 8.95
N SER A 164 -15.03 -22.39 10.18
CA SER A 164 -13.70 -22.97 10.43
C SER A 164 -13.61 -24.48 10.14
N THR A 165 -14.76 -25.14 9.92
CA THR A 165 -14.84 -26.57 9.62
C THR A 165 -15.09 -26.85 8.13
N TRP A 166 -15.22 -25.81 7.29
CA TRP A 166 -15.47 -25.98 5.87
C TRP A 166 -14.25 -26.59 5.16
N VAL A 167 -14.54 -27.50 4.24
CA VAL A 167 -13.59 -28.18 3.37
C VAL A 167 -14.23 -28.33 2.00
N CYS A 168 -13.43 -28.57 0.96
CA CYS A 168 -13.97 -28.94 -0.34
C CYS A 168 -14.83 -30.21 -0.22
N GLY A 169 -16.03 -30.21 -0.81
CA GLY A 169 -16.97 -31.35 -0.78
C GLY A 169 -16.55 -32.57 -1.63
N SER A 170 -15.38 -32.53 -2.27
CA SER A 170 -14.86 -33.67 -3.05
C SER A 170 -14.02 -34.60 -2.18
N ASP A 171 -14.28 -35.91 -2.24
CA ASP A 171 -13.53 -36.94 -1.50
C ASP A 171 -12.03 -36.99 -1.81
N THR A 172 -11.61 -36.35 -2.90
CA THR A 172 -10.21 -36.30 -3.37
C THR A 172 -9.55 -34.93 -3.15
N CYS A 173 -10.20 -33.99 -2.46
CA CYS A 173 -9.72 -32.63 -2.26
C CYS A 173 -9.73 -32.25 -0.78
N ASP A 174 -8.64 -31.67 -0.29
CA ASP A 174 -8.43 -31.29 1.12
C ASP A 174 -8.32 -29.78 1.34
N LYS A 175 -8.67 -28.97 0.32
CA LYS A 175 -8.65 -27.50 0.41
C LYS A 175 -9.59 -27.00 1.51
N LYS A 176 -9.11 -25.97 2.23
CA LYS A 176 -9.82 -25.26 3.31
C LYS A 176 -10.03 -23.77 3.03
N GLU A 177 -9.50 -23.29 1.92
CA GLU A 177 -9.51 -21.89 1.51
C GLU A 177 -9.99 -21.80 0.06
N ASN A 178 -10.53 -20.64 -0.31
CA ASN A 178 -11.14 -20.41 -1.63
C ASN A 178 -12.24 -21.44 -1.96
N LEU A 179 -13.12 -21.63 -0.99
CA LEU A 179 -14.29 -22.53 -1.07
C LEU A 179 -15.49 -21.75 -1.60
N TRP A 180 -16.30 -22.41 -2.43
CA TRP A 180 -17.52 -21.85 -3.02
C TRP A 180 -18.70 -22.71 -2.60
N MET A 181 -19.76 -22.06 -2.13
CA MET A 181 -21.02 -22.72 -1.78
C MET A 181 -22.00 -22.51 -2.92
N ASN A 182 -22.58 -23.58 -3.43
CA ASN A 182 -23.62 -23.49 -4.44
C ASN A 182 -24.95 -23.19 -3.75
N LEU A 183 -25.64 -22.15 -4.18
CA LEU A 183 -26.89 -21.72 -3.56
C LEU A 183 -28.07 -22.67 -3.84
N SER A 184 -27.92 -23.62 -4.77
CA SER A 184 -28.93 -24.63 -5.07
C SER A 184 -28.90 -25.82 -4.11
N ASP A 185 -27.72 -26.34 -3.79
CA ASP A 185 -27.54 -27.61 -3.06
C ASP A 185 -26.57 -27.54 -1.86
N GLY A 186 -25.94 -26.39 -1.64
CA GLY A 186 -25.03 -26.16 -0.53
C GLY A 186 -23.57 -26.43 -0.88
#